data_AF-A0A5M9JKD7-F1
#
_entry.id   AF-A0A5M9JKD7-F1
#
_cell.length_a   1.000
_cell.length_b   1.000
_cell.length_c   1.000
_cell.angle_alpha   90.00
_cell.angle_beta   90.00
_cell.angle_gamma   90.00
#
_symmetry.space_group_name_H-M   'P 1'
#
loop_
_entity.id
_entity.type
_entity.pdbx_description
1 polymer ?
#
loop_
_entity_poly.entity_id
_entity_poly.type
_entity_poly.pdbx_seq_one_letter_code
_entity_poly.pdbx_strand_id
1 'polypeptide(L)'
;MLSRRVMNTMTGTMAANHIYATLLSYPDKLGGMGILPFIHNTALVPGDDHSHRLSLPEPLANCANFVPMFGNKTTASNFFVLSTLMYEVQRIHNEYRDFDQIAKLAAVQALVMYSILLSSEKERCLDLCILLVISIAEIVANLQEIASSSDSEQPEEYTDWGKWIYLESKRR
;
A
#
# COMPACT_ATOMS: atom_id res chain seq x y z
N MET A 1 -23.65 24.70 -17.77
CA MET A 1 -22.82 25.56 -16.90
C MET A 1 -22.59 24.84 -15.58
N LEU A 2 -21.41 24.29 -15.33
CA LEU A 2 -21.08 23.65 -14.06
C LEU A 2 -20.69 24.72 -13.04
N SER A 3 -21.54 24.95 -12.05
CA SER A 3 -21.29 25.88 -10.95
C SER A 3 -20.12 25.36 -10.10
N ARG A 4 -18.97 26.04 -10.17
CA ARG A 4 -17.81 25.77 -9.32
C ARG A 4 -18.19 26.15 -7.89
N ARG A 5 -18.53 25.16 -7.07
CA ARG A 5 -18.69 25.35 -5.61
C ARG A 5 -17.36 25.82 -5.05
N VAL A 6 -17.27 27.11 -4.73
CA VAL A 6 -16.16 27.66 -3.94
C VAL A 6 -16.33 27.08 -2.55
N MET A 7 -15.51 26.08 -2.23
CA MET A 7 -15.57 25.42 -0.93
C MET A 7 -15.10 26.42 0.12
N ASN A 8 -15.95 26.71 1.11
CA ASN A 8 -15.57 27.58 2.22
C ASN A 8 -14.33 26.99 2.90
N THR A 9 -13.35 27.83 3.23
CA THR A 9 -12.05 27.41 3.80
C THR A 9 -12.22 26.49 5.01
N MET A 10 -13.23 26.72 5.85
CA MET A 10 -13.57 25.86 6.99
C MET A 10 -14.11 24.48 6.59
N THR A 11 -14.95 24.39 5.55
CA THR A 11 -15.41 23.09 5.03
C THR A 11 -14.28 22.32 4.34
N GLY A 12 -13.36 23.04 3.67
CA GLY A 12 -12.18 22.46 3.05
C GLY A 12 -11.21 21.86 4.08
N THR A 13 -10.93 22.57 5.17
CA THR A 13 -10.04 22.09 6.23
C THR A 13 -10.61 20.89 6.97
N MET A 14 -11.92 20.90 7.27
CA MET A 14 -12.58 19.76 7.92
C MET A 14 -12.56 18.50 7.04
N ALA A 15 -12.83 18.65 5.74
CA ALA A 15 -12.76 17.54 4.79
C ALA A 15 -11.33 16.98 4.68
N ALA A 16 -10.32 17.85 4.57
CA ALA A 16 -8.91 17.44 4.51
C ALA A 16 -8.48 16.71 5.80
N ASN A 17 -8.86 17.22 6.96
CA ASN A 17 -8.57 16.59 8.25
C ASN A 17 -9.26 15.23 8.38
N HIS A 18 -10.50 15.10 7.90
CA HIS A 18 -11.21 13.83 7.90
C HIS A 18 -10.55 12.81 6.99
N ILE A 19 -10.14 13.21 5.78
CA ILE A 19 -9.39 12.35 4.85
C ILE A 19 -8.06 11.93 5.48
N TYR A 20 -7.32 12.87 6.06
CA TYR A 20 -6.05 12.57 6.72
C TYR A 20 -6.22 11.61 7.90
N ALA A 21 -7.18 11.84 8.78
CA ALA A 21 -7.49 10.94 9.89
C ALA A 21 -7.91 9.54 9.39
N THR A 22 -8.65 9.49 8.28
CA THR A 22 -9.04 8.23 7.65
C THR A 22 -7.83 7.48 7.11
N LEU A 23 -6.92 8.18 6.40
CA LEU A 23 -5.67 7.60 5.90
C LEU A 23 -4.82 7.08 7.06
N LEU A 24 -4.65 7.84 8.14
CA LEU A 24 -3.91 7.41 9.32
C LEU A 24 -4.52 6.17 10.01
N SER A 25 -5.81 5.91 9.84
CA SER A 25 -6.45 4.68 10.37
C SER A 25 -6.13 3.43 9.55
N TYR A 26 -5.58 3.58 8.33
CA TYR A 26 -5.37 2.46 7.42
C TYR A 26 -4.28 1.49 7.89
N PRO A 27 -3.11 1.93 8.38
CA PRO A 27 -2.13 1.04 8.99
C PRO A 27 -2.76 0.14 10.06
N ASP A 28 -3.44 0.70 11.03
CA ASP A 28 -4.10 -0.06 12.10
C ASP A 28 -5.12 -1.06 11.55
N LYS A 29 -5.89 -0.66 10.52
CA LYS A 29 -6.82 -1.57 9.83
C LYS A 29 -6.09 -2.70 9.13
N LEU A 30 -4.93 -2.47 8.51
CA LEU A 30 -4.13 -3.55 7.90
C LEU A 30 -3.70 -4.57 8.95
N GLY A 31 -3.19 -4.11 10.09
CA GLY A 31 -2.81 -4.99 11.22
C GLY A 31 -3.99 -5.77 11.81
N GLY A 32 -5.21 -5.23 11.69
CA GLY A 32 -6.47 -5.85 12.10
C GLY A 32 -7.23 -6.59 10.99
N MET A 33 -6.66 -6.80 9.80
CA MET A 33 -7.33 -7.42 8.63
C MET A 33 -8.60 -6.68 8.13
N GLY A 34 -8.65 -5.36 8.30
CA GLY A 34 -9.71 -4.49 7.79
C GLY A 34 -9.56 -4.18 6.29
N ILE A 35 -10.68 -3.90 5.63
CA ILE A 35 -10.73 -3.60 4.19
C ILE A 35 -10.12 -2.23 3.93
N LEU A 36 -9.09 -2.18 3.07
CA LEU A 36 -8.49 -0.94 2.59
C LEU A 36 -8.98 -0.65 1.17
N PRO A 37 -9.23 0.61 0.80
CA PRO A 37 -9.78 0.94 -0.51
C PRO A 37 -8.88 0.45 -1.66
N PHE A 38 -7.56 0.41 -1.45
CA PHE A 38 -6.55 -0.01 -2.44
C PHE A 38 -6.03 -1.45 -2.24
N ILE A 39 -6.53 -2.22 -1.27
CA ILE A 39 -6.22 -3.65 -1.11
C ILE A 39 -7.54 -4.42 -1.19
N HIS A 40 -7.72 -5.18 -2.27
CA HIS A 40 -8.96 -5.94 -2.46
C HIS A 40 -9.09 -7.08 -1.43
N ASN A 41 -10.30 -7.22 -0.85
CA ASN A 41 -10.60 -8.16 0.23
C ASN A 41 -10.26 -9.63 -0.10
N THR A 42 -10.36 -10.04 -1.37
CA THR A 42 -10.06 -11.42 -1.80
C THR A 42 -8.62 -11.66 -2.25
N ALA A 43 -7.70 -10.69 -2.07
CA ALA A 43 -6.32 -11.05 -1.76
C ALA A 43 -6.24 -11.89 -0.46
N LEU A 44 -7.36 -11.98 0.29
CA LEU A 44 -7.59 -12.79 1.47
C LEU A 44 -8.79 -13.80 1.30
N VAL A 45 -8.83 -14.69 0.27
CA VAL A 45 -9.62 -15.99 0.14
C VAL A 45 -10.52 -16.04 -1.15
N PRO A 46 -10.54 -17.14 -1.98
CA PRO A 46 -10.94 -18.53 -1.65
C PRO A 46 -10.04 -19.70 -2.07
N GLY A 47 -9.65 -20.51 -1.07
CA GLY A 47 -9.46 -21.96 -1.18
C GLY A 47 -10.33 -22.63 -0.10
N ASP A 48 -11.09 -23.65 -0.49
CA ASP A 48 -12.23 -24.25 0.23
C ASP A 48 -11.84 -25.15 1.43
N ASP A 49 -10.79 -24.78 2.17
CA ASP A 49 -10.33 -25.58 3.30
C ASP A 49 -10.01 -24.71 4.52
N HIS A 50 -10.59 -25.10 5.66
CA HIS A 50 -10.68 -24.35 6.92
C HIS A 50 -9.32 -24.18 7.65
N SER A 51 -8.20 -24.26 6.95
CA SER A 51 -6.83 -24.14 7.49
C SER A 51 -5.91 -23.20 6.72
N HIS A 52 -6.32 -22.58 5.62
CA HIS A 52 -5.46 -21.66 4.87
C HIS A 52 -5.77 -20.18 5.18
N ARG A 53 -5.10 -19.62 6.19
CA ARG A 53 -4.84 -18.16 6.20
C ARG A 53 -4.13 -17.87 4.87
N LEU A 54 -4.71 -17.11 3.95
CA LEU A 54 -3.97 -16.67 2.77
C LEU A 54 -2.75 -15.90 3.27
N SER A 55 -1.57 -16.42 2.92
CA SER A 55 -0.33 -15.72 3.19
C SER A 55 -0.36 -14.47 2.32
N LEU A 56 -0.42 -13.30 2.95
CA LEU A 56 -0.18 -12.04 2.25
C LEU A 56 1.11 -12.19 1.43
N PRO A 57 1.18 -11.62 0.21
CA PRO A 57 2.45 -11.53 -0.49
C PRO A 57 3.47 -10.88 0.42
N GLU A 58 4.72 -11.34 0.34
CA GLU A 58 5.76 -11.02 1.32
C GLU A 58 5.85 -9.51 1.69
N PRO A 59 5.82 -8.55 0.74
CA PRO A 59 5.88 -7.13 1.10
C PRO A 59 4.72 -6.67 2.00
N LEU A 60 3.51 -7.17 1.75
CA LEU A 60 2.34 -6.88 2.58
C LEU A 60 2.35 -7.64 3.90
N ALA A 61 2.86 -8.87 3.92
CA ALA A 61 3.03 -9.64 5.16
C ALA A 61 4.00 -8.91 6.11
N ASN A 62 5.14 -8.46 5.58
CA ASN A 62 6.12 -7.67 6.32
C ASN A 62 5.51 -6.34 6.79
N CYS A 63 4.75 -5.66 5.93
CA CYS A 63 4.02 -4.45 6.30
C CYS A 63 3.04 -4.68 7.45
N ALA A 64 2.19 -5.70 7.36
CA ALA A 64 1.21 -6.04 8.39
C ALA A 64 1.87 -6.36 9.75
N ASN A 65 3.03 -7.03 9.74
CA ASN A 65 3.80 -7.29 10.96
C ASN A 65 4.52 -6.04 11.49
N PHE A 66 4.90 -5.12 10.60
CA PHE A 66 5.59 -3.89 10.97
C PHE A 66 4.66 -2.85 11.60
N VAL A 67 3.40 -2.74 11.15
CA VAL A 67 2.44 -1.75 11.64
C VAL A 67 2.33 -1.75 13.18
N PRO A 68 2.09 -2.88 13.88
CA PRO A 68 2.01 -2.89 15.34
C PRO A 68 3.33 -2.48 16.00
N MET A 69 4.47 -2.84 15.41
CA MET A 69 5.79 -2.44 15.91
C MET A 69 5.99 -0.92 15.81
N PHE A 70 5.49 -0.31 14.74
CA PHE A 70 5.51 1.14 14.58
C PHE A 70 4.54 1.85 15.53
N GLY A 71 3.29 1.37 15.65
CA GLY A 71 2.27 1.98 16.51
C GLY A 71 2.63 1.93 18.00
N ASN A 72 3.35 0.90 18.44
CA ASN A 72 3.75 0.71 19.84
C ASN A 72 5.19 1.19 20.15
N LYS A 73 5.85 1.90 19.23
CA LYS A 73 7.23 2.34 19.43
C LYS A 73 7.33 3.35 20.58
N THR A 74 8.37 3.21 21.38
CA THR A 74 8.74 4.15 22.45
C THR A 74 9.86 5.07 21.98
N THR A 75 10.15 6.13 22.73
CA THR A 75 11.31 7.00 22.46
C THR A 75 12.62 6.21 22.40
N ALA A 76 12.77 5.18 23.24
CA ALA A 76 13.95 4.33 23.28
C ALA A 76 14.06 3.40 22.05
N SER A 77 12.94 2.97 21.48
CA SER A 77 12.91 2.08 20.32
C SER A 77 12.74 2.82 18.99
N ASN A 78 12.56 4.14 19.00
CA ASN A 78 12.24 4.92 17.81
C ASN A 78 13.30 4.77 16.71
N PHE A 79 14.57 4.90 17.07
CA PHE A 79 15.68 4.73 16.12
C PHE A 79 15.65 3.33 15.48
N PHE A 80 15.51 2.28 16.30
CA PHE A 80 15.44 0.91 15.82
C PHE A 80 14.28 0.70 14.84
N VAL A 81 13.08 1.17 15.18
CA VAL A 81 11.90 1.03 14.34
C VAL A 81 12.06 1.76 13.00
N LEU A 82 12.62 2.97 13.00
CA LEU A 82 12.89 3.72 11.76
C LEU A 82 14.00 3.07 10.92
N SER A 83 15.04 2.50 11.55
CA SER A 83 16.07 1.74 10.85
C SER A 83 15.51 0.47 10.21
N THR A 84 14.61 -0.25 10.91
CA THR A 84 13.91 -1.41 10.35
C THR A 84 13.04 -1.01 9.14
N LEU A 85 12.33 0.12 9.24
CA LEU A 85 11.55 0.64 8.11
C LEU A 85 12.43 0.99 6.92
N MET A 86 13.54 1.69 7.16
CA MET A 86 14.52 2.02 6.12
C MET A 86 15.04 0.77 5.42
N TYR A 87 15.44 -0.23 6.21
CA TYR A 87 15.93 -1.50 5.69
C TYR A 87 14.88 -2.18 4.80
N GLU A 88 13.62 -2.23 5.24
CA GLU A 88 12.55 -2.89 4.47
C GLU A 88 12.24 -2.14 3.17
N VAL A 89 12.23 -0.81 3.19
CA VAL A 89 12.05 -0.02 1.95
C VAL A 89 13.23 -0.22 1.00
N GLN A 90 14.47 -0.24 1.51
CA GLN A 90 15.66 -0.52 0.69
C GLN A 90 15.62 -1.92 0.08
N ARG A 91 15.20 -2.92 0.85
CA ARG A 91 15.04 -4.30 0.37
C ARG A 91 14.04 -4.35 -0.78
N ILE A 92 12.85 -3.80 -0.59
CA ILE A 92 11.82 -3.72 -1.64
C ILE A 92 12.37 -3.03 -2.89
N HIS A 93 13.05 -1.89 -2.74
CA HIS A 93 13.63 -1.15 -3.86
C HIS A 93 14.73 -1.92 -4.62
N ASN A 94 15.49 -2.77 -3.94
CA ASN A 94 16.54 -3.55 -4.58
C ASN A 94 15.99 -4.80 -5.28
N GLU A 95 14.96 -5.42 -4.70
CA GLU A 95 14.46 -6.74 -5.10
C GLU A 95 13.25 -6.66 -6.04
N TYR A 96 12.60 -5.50 -6.21
CA TYR A 96 11.33 -5.43 -6.95
C TYR A 96 11.40 -5.94 -8.39
N ARG A 97 12.58 -5.93 -9.02
CA ARG A 97 12.73 -6.41 -10.40
C ARG A 97 12.51 -7.91 -10.51
N ASP A 98 12.84 -8.65 -9.45
CA ASP A 98 12.71 -10.11 -9.35
C ASP A 98 11.31 -10.53 -8.87
N PHE A 99 10.50 -9.59 -8.40
CA PHE A 99 9.13 -9.85 -7.98
C PHE A 99 8.23 -10.16 -9.19
N ASP A 100 7.29 -11.08 -9.00
CA ASP A 100 6.19 -11.27 -9.93
C ASP A 100 5.22 -10.07 -9.89
N GLN A 101 4.23 -10.06 -10.78
CA GLN A 101 3.27 -8.95 -10.86
C GLN A 101 2.47 -8.74 -9.57
N ILE A 102 2.16 -9.81 -8.84
CA ILE A 102 1.37 -9.77 -7.61
C ILE A 102 2.22 -9.20 -6.46
N ALA A 103 3.46 -9.65 -6.33
CA ALA A 103 4.42 -9.17 -5.36
C ALA A 103 4.83 -7.71 -5.63
N LYS A 104 4.94 -7.28 -6.90
CA LYS A 104 5.14 -5.87 -7.26
C LYS A 104 3.97 -4.99 -6.82
N LEU A 105 2.73 -5.44 -7.07
CA LEU A 105 1.54 -4.72 -6.62
C LEU A 105 1.49 -4.64 -5.08
N ALA A 106 1.76 -5.74 -4.40
CA ALA A 106 1.86 -5.81 -2.95
C ALA A 106 2.96 -4.89 -2.39
N ALA A 107 4.11 -4.80 -3.08
CA ALA A 107 5.18 -3.88 -2.73
C ALA A 107 4.73 -2.42 -2.81
N VAL A 108 4.06 -2.02 -3.89
CA VAL A 108 3.49 -0.66 -4.00
C VAL A 108 2.50 -0.39 -2.87
N GLN A 109 1.60 -1.34 -2.59
CA GLN A 109 0.64 -1.21 -1.49
C GLN A 109 1.35 -1.06 -0.13
N ALA A 110 2.36 -1.87 0.16
CA ALA A 110 3.17 -1.77 1.38
C ALA A 110 3.90 -0.42 1.50
N LEU A 111 4.52 0.08 0.42
CA LEU A 111 5.21 1.37 0.40
C LEU A 111 4.25 2.55 0.63
N VAL A 112 3.02 2.47 0.12
CA VAL A 112 1.97 3.46 0.41
C VAL A 112 1.62 3.44 1.91
N MET A 113 1.49 2.26 2.52
CA MET A 113 1.24 2.13 3.96
C MET A 113 2.36 2.74 4.81
N TYR A 114 3.62 2.47 4.44
CA TYR A 114 4.78 3.06 5.09
C TYR A 114 4.82 4.58 4.95
N SER A 115 4.41 5.11 3.80
CA SER A 115 4.29 6.55 3.58
C SER A 115 3.23 7.18 4.50
N ILE A 116 2.11 6.49 4.72
CA ILE A 116 1.07 6.92 5.66
C ILE A 116 1.61 6.91 7.10
N LEU A 117 2.27 5.83 7.53
CA LEU A 117 2.88 5.75 8.86
C LEU A 117 3.86 6.91 9.10
N LEU A 118 4.76 7.14 8.14
CA LEU A 118 5.75 8.22 8.25
C LEU A 118 5.11 9.62 8.24
N SER A 119 3.92 9.78 7.64
CA SER A 119 3.17 11.03 7.65
C SER A 119 2.64 11.42 9.03
N SER A 120 2.53 10.46 9.97
CA SER A 120 2.18 10.73 11.37
C SER A 120 3.38 11.09 12.24
N GLU A 121 4.61 10.92 11.76
CA GLU A 121 5.80 11.24 12.53
C GLU A 121 6.05 12.75 12.58
N LYS A 122 6.45 13.23 13.75
CA LYS A 122 6.81 14.63 13.97
C LYS A 122 8.15 14.98 13.31
N GLU A 123 9.11 14.05 13.36
CA GLU A 123 10.43 14.20 12.77
C GLU A 123 10.50 13.39 11.47
N ARG A 124 10.73 14.08 10.34
CA ARG A 124 10.79 13.44 9.04
C ARG A 124 12.21 12.99 8.74
N CYS A 125 12.39 11.69 8.52
CA CYS A 125 13.59 11.15 7.89
C CYS A 125 13.50 11.43 6.38
N LEU A 126 14.15 12.50 5.91
CA LEU A 126 14.09 12.92 4.50
C LEU A 126 14.57 11.83 3.55
N ASP A 127 15.65 11.12 3.90
CA ASP A 127 16.19 10.04 3.08
C ASP A 127 15.17 8.91 2.88
N LEU A 128 14.44 8.56 3.95
CA LEU A 128 13.39 7.54 3.89
C LEU A 128 12.21 8.01 3.03
N CYS A 129 11.79 9.27 3.18
CA CYS A 129 10.73 9.86 2.35
C CYS A 129 11.11 9.82 0.86
N ILE A 130 12.34 10.22 0.52
CA ILE A 130 12.84 10.23 -0.85
C ILE A 130 12.86 8.80 -1.40
N LEU A 131 13.40 7.85 -0.64
CA LEU A 131 13.46 6.45 -1.05
C LEU A 131 12.07 5.85 -1.27
N LEU A 132 11.09 6.13 -0.40
CA LEU A 132 9.71 5.69 -0.58
C LEU A 132 9.12 6.19 -1.90
N VAL A 133 9.28 7.49 -2.20
CA VAL A 133 8.74 8.09 -3.42
C VAL A 133 9.41 7.50 -4.68
N ILE A 134 10.74 7.38 -4.68
CA ILE A 134 11.48 6.78 -5.80
C ILE A 134 11.05 5.32 -6.01
N SER A 135 10.96 4.54 -4.93
CA SER A 135 10.57 3.12 -4.99
C SER A 135 9.17 2.95 -5.57
N ILE A 136 8.20 3.75 -5.11
CA ILE A 136 6.83 3.71 -5.64
C ILE A 136 6.84 4.04 -7.14
N ALA A 137 7.53 5.12 -7.54
CA ALA A 137 7.56 5.56 -8.94
C ALA A 137 8.17 4.51 -9.87
N GLU A 138 9.30 3.92 -9.49
CA GLU A 138 9.98 2.90 -10.32
C GLU A 138 9.19 1.59 -10.44
N ILE A 139 8.60 1.12 -9.35
CA ILE A 139 7.83 -0.13 -9.35
C ILE A 139 6.54 0.05 -10.18
N VAL A 140 5.85 1.19 -10.04
CA VAL A 140 4.66 1.50 -10.84
C VAL A 140 5.00 1.61 -12.33
N ALA A 141 6.10 2.30 -12.68
CA ALA A 141 6.56 2.40 -14.07
C ALA A 141 6.84 1.00 -14.66
N ASN A 142 7.50 0.13 -13.90
CA ASN A 142 7.77 -1.24 -14.33
C ASN A 142 6.48 -2.07 -14.50
N LEU A 143 5.51 -1.92 -13.61
CA LEU A 143 4.19 -2.57 -13.74
C LEU A 143 3.44 -2.12 -14.99
N GLN A 144 3.56 -0.84 -15.36
CA GLN A 144 2.94 -0.28 -16.57
C GLN A 144 3.60 -0.79 -17.85
N GLU A 145 4.94 -0.88 -17.88
CA GLU A 145 5.70 -1.42 -19.01
C GLU A 145 5.33 -2.87 -19.31
N ILE A 146 5.25 -3.71 -18.26
CA ILE A 146 4.83 -5.11 -18.38
C ILE A 146 3.37 -5.21 -18.89
N ALA A 147 2.51 -4.30 -18.45
CA ALA A 147 1.12 -4.26 -18.92
C ALA A 147 1.02 -3.88 -20.41
N SER A 148 1.76 -2.86 -20.85
CA SER A 148 1.75 -2.39 -22.24
C SER A 148 2.31 -3.41 -23.23
N SER A 149 3.19 -4.30 -22.78
CA SER A 149 3.72 -5.43 -23.58
C SER A 149 2.78 -6.65 -23.60
N SER A 150 1.85 -6.73 -22.64
CA SER A 150 0.88 -7.82 -22.51
C SER A 150 -0.51 -7.45 -23.06
N ASP A 151 -0.60 -6.39 -23.87
CA ASP A 151 -1.85 -5.77 -24.31
C ASP A 151 -2.61 -6.64 -25.33
N SER A 152 -3.28 -7.65 -24.79
CA SER A 152 -4.62 -8.00 -25.21
C SER A 152 -5.54 -7.78 -24.01
N GLU A 153 -5.75 -6.52 -23.61
CA GLU A 153 -6.93 -6.11 -22.84
C GLU A 153 -8.19 -6.27 -23.71
N GLN A 154 -8.45 -7.48 -24.21
CA GLN A 154 -9.79 -7.87 -24.63
C GLN A 154 -10.63 -7.99 -23.37
N PRO A 155 -11.92 -7.61 -23.40
CA PRO A 155 -12.85 -7.86 -22.32
C PRO A 155 -13.12 -9.38 -22.30
N GLU A 156 -12.16 -10.16 -21.84
CA GLU A 156 -12.41 -11.54 -21.44
C GLU A 156 -13.46 -11.47 -20.35
N GLU A 157 -14.59 -12.15 -20.58
CA GLU A 157 -15.51 -12.51 -19.51
C GLU A 157 -14.66 -12.95 -18.32
N TYR A 158 -14.77 -12.24 -17.19
CA TYR A 158 -14.01 -12.50 -15.98
C TYR A 158 -14.36 -13.90 -15.46
N THR A 159 -13.75 -14.91 -16.06
CA THR A 159 -13.92 -16.33 -15.75
C THR A 159 -13.03 -16.74 -14.57
N ASP A 160 -11.97 -15.97 -14.33
CA ASP A 160 -11.09 -16.11 -13.16
C ASP A 160 -11.21 -14.92 -12.21
N TRP A 161 -11.65 -15.22 -10.98
CA TRP A 161 -11.72 -14.27 -9.88
C TRP A 161 -10.35 -13.72 -9.49
N GLY A 162 -9.28 -14.53 -9.53
CA GLY A 162 -7.92 -14.10 -9.18
C GLY A 162 -7.42 -12.98 -10.07
N LYS A 163 -7.57 -13.15 -11.40
CA LYS A 163 -7.24 -12.13 -12.39
C LYS A 163 -8.05 -10.84 -12.21
N TRP A 164 -9.36 -10.92 -11.92
CA TRP A 164 -10.18 -9.73 -11.65
C TRP A 164 -9.68 -8.96 -10.42
N ILE A 165 -9.32 -9.65 -9.34
CA ILE A 165 -8.81 -9.05 -8.10
C ILE A 165 -7.51 -8.30 -8.34
N TYR A 166 -6.59 -8.90 -9.11
CA TYR A 166 -5.34 -8.27 -9.49
C TYR A 166 -5.58 -7.01 -10.33
N LEU A 167 -6.40 -7.10 -11.37
CA LEU A 167 -6.71 -5.97 -12.25
C LEU A 167 -7.43 -4.83 -11.52
N GLU A 168 -8.41 -5.15 -10.67
CA GLU A 168 -9.13 -4.16 -9.88
C GLU A 168 -8.21 -3.51 -8.82
N SER A 169 -7.30 -4.27 -8.20
CA SER A 169 -6.31 -3.72 -7.26
C SER A 169 -5.27 -2.86 -7.96
N LYS A 170 -4.88 -3.20 -9.20
CA LYS A 170 -3.99 -2.39 -10.04
C LYS A 170 -4.67 -1.10 -10.53
N ARG A 171 -5.99 -1.13 -10.77
CA ARG A 171 -6.78 0.02 -11.24
C ARG A 171 -6.96 1.09 -10.15
N ARG A 172 -7.00 0.69 -8.89
CA ARG A 172 -7.23 1.57 -7.73
C ARG A 172 -5.94 2.24 -7.26
#